data_AF-A0A5D0CR00-F1
#
_entry.id   AF-A0A5D0CR00-F1
#
_cell.length_a   1.000
_cell.length_b   1.000
_cell.length_c   1.000
_cell.angle_alpha   90.00
_cell.angle_beta   90.00
_cell.angle_gamma   90.00
#
_symmetry.space_group_name_H-M   'P 1'
#
loop_
_entity.id
_entity.type
_entity.pdbx_description
1 polymer ?
#
loop_
_entity_poly.entity_id
_entity_poly.type
_entity_poly.pdbx_seq_one_letter_code
_entity_poly.pdbx_strand_id
1 'polypeptide(L)'
;MPITDKYILQPSPPFTLNGNEDESVNLALQAAPNATVGVVQGSVRLANGTPVPSATVQLFTSQSVPVQHVSTNPQGLFVIPNVPVGAYLITAAETGFLTPPRIPLSVTQGQPTQVTITLQVDPAATTGAVFGIVRNATNNQPVNNAAINLFRVDGATNTLIGTVVSNSTGQYLFANLPSATYFVQATVLGYLSNQSAPVTITGNQFAPLDINLTVDPNANTGTLSGIITDQATGSPVSGALVALYALNGGVETIVQITQTNAAGLYLFGDLQPGTYRVKATAQIEV
;
A
#
# COMPACT_ATOMS: atom_id res chain seq x y z
N MET A 1 12.62 -33.97 -29.05
CA MET A 1 13.68 -34.14 -28.03
C MET A 1 14.36 -32.81 -27.82
N PRO A 2 14.57 -32.33 -26.59
CA PRO A 2 15.38 -31.14 -26.36
C PRO A 2 16.85 -31.43 -26.72
N ILE A 3 17.49 -30.47 -27.37
CA ILE A 3 18.93 -30.50 -27.68
C ILE A 3 19.64 -29.76 -26.53
N THR A 4 20.72 -30.34 -26.00
CA THR A 4 21.53 -29.74 -24.92
C THR A 4 23.00 -29.87 -25.25
N ASP A 5 23.80 -28.85 -24.95
CA ASP A 5 25.22 -28.83 -25.26
C ASP A 5 26.01 -29.72 -24.30
N LYS A 6 26.81 -30.64 -24.85
CA LYS A 6 27.77 -31.46 -24.10
C LYS A 6 29.08 -30.71 -23.79
N TYR A 7 29.40 -29.70 -24.59
CA TYR A 7 30.61 -28.88 -24.50
C TYR A 7 30.28 -27.40 -24.74
N ILE A 8 30.95 -26.47 -24.05
CA ILE A 8 30.79 -25.04 -24.30
C ILE A 8 31.33 -24.75 -25.71
N LEU A 9 30.61 -23.93 -26.50
CA LEU A 9 31.12 -23.43 -27.76
C LEU A 9 32.42 -22.66 -27.53
N GLN A 10 33.52 -23.13 -28.13
CA GLN A 10 34.83 -22.49 -28.04
C GLN A 10 35.27 -22.07 -29.45
N PRO A 11 35.49 -20.76 -29.70
CA PRO A 11 36.03 -20.31 -30.97
C PRO A 11 37.52 -20.63 -31.04
N SER A 12 38.03 -20.86 -32.25
CA SER A 12 39.46 -20.80 -32.51
C SER A 12 39.94 -19.34 -32.55
N PRO A 13 41.25 -19.08 -32.43
CA PRO A 13 41.82 -17.84 -32.92
C PRO A 13 41.49 -17.63 -34.42
N PRO A 14 41.33 -16.38 -34.90
CA PRO A 14 41.14 -16.10 -36.32
C PRO A 14 42.43 -16.39 -37.12
N PHE A 15 42.27 -16.85 -38.36
CA PHE A 15 43.37 -17.10 -39.30
C PHE A 15 42.99 -16.66 -40.72
N THR A 16 43.95 -16.58 -41.64
CA THR A 16 43.77 -16.10 -43.03
C THR A 16 44.46 -17.06 -43.99
N LEU A 17 43.80 -17.42 -45.08
CA LEU A 17 44.33 -18.24 -46.17
C LEU A 17 44.36 -17.40 -47.46
N ASN A 18 45.48 -17.40 -48.19
CA ASN A 18 45.69 -16.56 -49.38
C ASN A 18 45.73 -17.36 -50.69
N GLY A 19 45.46 -18.67 -50.65
CA GLY A 19 45.06 -19.43 -51.85
C GLY A 19 46.00 -20.57 -52.26
N ASN A 20 46.77 -21.12 -51.32
CA ASN A 20 47.44 -22.43 -51.45
C ASN A 20 47.94 -23.01 -50.11
N GLU A 21 47.61 -22.40 -48.97
CA GLU A 21 48.01 -22.88 -47.66
C GLU A 21 47.01 -23.92 -47.11
N ASP A 22 47.53 -24.98 -46.47
CA ASP A 22 46.75 -25.91 -45.65
C ASP A 22 46.94 -25.54 -44.17
N GLU A 23 45.84 -25.19 -43.48
CA GLU A 23 45.87 -24.85 -42.05
C GLU A 23 45.18 -25.92 -41.19
N SER A 24 45.74 -26.16 -40.00
CA SER A 24 45.23 -27.13 -39.04
C SER A 24 44.96 -26.46 -37.70
N VAL A 25 43.68 -26.36 -37.32
CA VAL A 25 43.24 -25.74 -36.07
C VAL A 25 42.65 -26.80 -35.15
N ASN A 26 43.40 -27.14 -34.10
CA ASN A 26 42.93 -28.07 -33.07
C ASN A 26 42.27 -27.28 -31.91
N LEU A 27 41.06 -27.67 -31.53
CA LEU A 27 40.32 -27.07 -30.41
C LEU A 27 40.26 -28.03 -29.23
N ALA A 28 40.52 -27.52 -28.03
CA ALA A 28 40.23 -28.22 -26.79
C ALA A 28 38.91 -27.69 -26.21
N LEU A 29 37.86 -28.50 -26.27
CA LEU A 29 36.54 -28.10 -25.77
C LEU A 29 36.47 -28.27 -24.25
N GLN A 30 35.97 -27.26 -23.55
CA GLN A 30 35.57 -27.40 -22.15
C GLN A 30 34.20 -28.07 -22.10
N ALA A 31 34.03 -29.08 -21.24
CA ALA A 31 32.71 -29.63 -20.94
C ALA A 31 31.76 -28.48 -20.63
N ALA A 32 30.57 -28.48 -21.24
CA ALA A 32 29.50 -27.62 -20.76
C ALA A 32 29.39 -27.93 -19.26
N PRO A 33 29.20 -26.93 -18.38
CA PRO A 33 28.87 -27.23 -17.00
C PRO A 33 27.78 -28.27 -17.10
N ASN A 34 28.02 -29.48 -16.60
CA ASN A 34 26.96 -30.45 -16.43
C ASN A 34 26.04 -29.76 -15.44
N ALA A 35 25.13 -28.92 -15.93
CA ALA A 35 23.93 -28.63 -15.22
C ALA A 35 23.28 -30.01 -15.25
N THR A 36 23.61 -30.82 -14.24
CA THR A 36 22.89 -32.02 -13.91
C THR A 36 21.50 -31.49 -13.69
N VAL A 37 20.70 -31.49 -14.73
CA VAL A 37 19.35 -30.97 -14.72
C VAL A 37 18.40 -32.14 -14.59
N GLY A 38 17.36 -31.93 -13.81
CA GLY A 38 16.18 -32.78 -13.80
C GLY A 38 15.00 -32.05 -14.44
N VAL A 39 13.85 -32.71 -14.34
CA VAL A 39 12.56 -32.15 -14.74
C VAL A 39 11.68 -32.15 -13.52
N VAL A 40 11.01 -31.04 -13.23
CA VAL A 40 9.94 -31.01 -12.23
C VAL A 40 8.62 -31.06 -12.97
N GLN A 41 7.78 -32.03 -12.69
CA GLN A 41 6.47 -32.16 -13.34
C GLN A 41 5.43 -32.58 -12.33
N GLY A 42 4.16 -32.32 -12.64
CA GLY A 42 3.15 -32.50 -11.63
C GLY A 42 1.76 -32.10 -12.04
N SER A 43 0.90 -31.98 -11.03
CA SER A 43 -0.45 -31.48 -11.21
C SER A 43 -0.84 -30.48 -10.12
N VAL A 44 -1.69 -29.53 -10.49
CA VAL A 44 -2.39 -28.64 -9.57
C VAL A 44 -3.86 -29.07 -9.52
N ARG A 45 -4.36 -29.38 -8.32
CA ARG A 45 -5.69 -29.95 -8.11
C ARG A 45 -6.37 -29.37 -6.88
N LEU A 46 -7.68 -29.52 -6.81
CA LEU A 46 -8.44 -29.32 -5.57
C LEU A 46 -8.38 -30.60 -4.71
N ALA A 47 -8.79 -30.50 -3.44
CA ALA A 47 -8.81 -31.63 -2.51
C ALA A 47 -9.69 -32.80 -2.98
N ASN A 48 -10.70 -32.53 -3.79
CA ASN A 48 -11.57 -33.55 -4.41
C ASN A 48 -10.99 -34.15 -5.71
N GLY A 49 -9.76 -33.78 -6.09
CA GLY A 49 -9.08 -34.27 -7.29
C GLY A 49 -9.35 -33.48 -8.58
N THR A 50 -10.28 -32.51 -8.58
CA THR A 50 -10.57 -31.67 -9.74
C THR A 50 -9.30 -30.95 -10.21
N PRO A 51 -8.91 -31.02 -11.50
CA PRO A 51 -7.75 -30.31 -12.01
C PRO A 51 -7.98 -28.79 -12.03
N VAL A 52 -6.94 -28.02 -11.71
CA VAL A 52 -6.97 -26.56 -11.80
C VAL A 52 -6.17 -26.12 -13.03
N PRO A 53 -6.83 -25.71 -14.12
CA PRO A 53 -6.15 -25.21 -15.31
C PRO A 53 -5.66 -23.77 -15.13
N SER A 54 -4.70 -23.35 -15.96
CA SER A 54 -4.09 -22.00 -15.97
C SER A 54 -3.32 -21.58 -14.72
N ALA A 55 -3.34 -22.38 -13.65
CA ALA A 55 -2.61 -22.12 -12.42
C ALA A 55 -1.13 -21.86 -12.69
N THR A 56 -0.63 -20.73 -12.20
CA THR A 56 0.78 -20.36 -12.30
C THR A 56 1.56 -21.13 -11.24
N VAL A 57 2.38 -22.07 -11.68
CA VAL A 57 3.29 -22.85 -10.83
C VAL A 57 4.65 -22.15 -10.82
N GLN A 58 5.14 -21.80 -9.64
CA GLN A 58 6.41 -21.11 -9.45
C GLN A 58 7.37 -21.97 -8.63
N LEU A 59 8.56 -22.18 -9.20
CA LEU A 59 9.69 -22.81 -8.53
C LEU A 59 10.60 -21.76 -7.90
N PHE A 60 11.09 -22.03 -6.70
CA PHE A 60 12.02 -21.20 -5.95
C PHE A 60 13.22 -22.03 -5.48
N THR A 61 14.36 -21.39 -5.27
CA THR A 61 15.47 -22.00 -4.52
C THR A 61 15.08 -22.28 -3.07
N SER A 62 15.90 -23.03 -2.35
CA SER A 62 15.72 -23.25 -0.90
C SER A 62 15.71 -21.93 -0.08
N GLN A 63 16.32 -20.86 -0.59
CA GLN A 63 16.34 -19.51 -0.02
C GLN A 63 15.18 -18.63 -0.50
N SER A 64 14.13 -19.23 -1.08
CA SER A 64 12.93 -18.52 -1.50
C SER A 64 13.08 -17.54 -2.67
N VAL A 65 14.17 -17.65 -3.45
CA VAL A 65 14.41 -16.84 -4.66
C VAL A 65 13.68 -17.46 -5.86
N PRO A 66 12.87 -16.70 -6.63
CA PRO A 66 12.19 -17.23 -7.81
C PRO A 66 13.19 -17.74 -8.86
N VAL A 67 12.91 -18.91 -9.43
CA VAL A 67 13.75 -19.53 -10.47
C VAL A 67 13.05 -19.52 -11.81
N GLN A 68 11.90 -20.17 -11.89
CA GLN A 68 11.13 -20.35 -13.13
C GLN A 68 9.65 -20.58 -12.81
N HIS A 69 8.76 -20.16 -13.72
CA HIS A 69 7.34 -20.48 -13.65
C HIS A 69 6.83 -21.11 -14.94
N VAL A 70 5.71 -21.80 -14.82
CA VAL A 70 4.90 -22.36 -15.91
C VAL A 70 3.42 -22.28 -15.54
N SER A 71 2.51 -22.40 -16.51
CA SER A 71 1.08 -22.52 -16.24
C SER A 71 0.60 -23.96 -16.44
N THR A 72 -0.39 -24.40 -15.68
CA THR A 72 -1.02 -25.71 -15.90
C THR A 72 -1.87 -25.72 -17.17
N ASN A 73 -1.93 -26.88 -17.82
CA ASN A 73 -2.82 -27.14 -18.95
C ASN A 73 -4.28 -27.40 -18.49
N PRO A 74 -5.25 -27.63 -19.40
CA PRO A 74 -6.65 -27.94 -19.04
C PRO A 74 -6.83 -29.14 -18.10
N GLN A 75 -5.90 -30.09 -18.08
CA GLN A 75 -5.88 -31.24 -17.17
C GLN A 75 -5.18 -30.95 -15.84
N GLY A 76 -4.79 -29.70 -15.58
CA GLY A 76 -4.09 -29.28 -14.37
C GLY A 76 -2.62 -29.73 -14.34
N LEU A 77 -2.05 -30.20 -15.45
CA LEU A 77 -0.69 -30.73 -15.51
C LEU A 77 0.32 -29.64 -15.87
N PHE A 78 1.53 -29.74 -15.33
CA PHE A 78 2.64 -28.84 -15.65
C PHE A 78 3.97 -29.59 -15.76
N VAL A 79 4.92 -28.99 -16.49
CA VAL A 79 6.30 -29.47 -16.64
C VAL A 79 7.25 -28.27 -16.63
N ILE A 80 8.24 -28.28 -15.74
CA ILE A 80 9.36 -27.34 -15.66
C ILE A 80 10.62 -28.11 -16.09
N PRO A 81 11.06 -27.96 -17.36
CA PRO A 81 12.24 -28.64 -17.86
C PRO A 81 13.53 -27.94 -17.39
N ASN A 82 14.66 -28.64 -17.49
CA ASN A 82 16.00 -28.09 -17.31
C ASN A 82 16.27 -27.45 -15.94
N VAL A 83 15.71 -28.02 -14.87
CA VAL A 83 15.92 -27.52 -13.50
C VAL A 83 17.23 -28.10 -12.96
N PRO A 84 18.21 -27.28 -12.52
CA PRO A 84 19.44 -27.81 -11.92
C PRO A 84 19.15 -28.74 -10.74
N VAL A 85 20.01 -29.73 -10.52
CA VAL A 85 19.93 -30.64 -9.37
C VAL A 85 20.14 -29.84 -8.09
N GLY A 86 19.29 -30.10 -7.11
CA GLY A 86 19.32 -29.38 -5.84
C GLY A 86 17.99 -29.43 -5.10
N ALA A 87 17.95 -28.72 -3.97
CA ALA A 87 16.75 -28.55 -3.16
C ALA A 87 15.99 -27.28 -3.57
N TYR A 88 14.69 -27.41 -3.77
CA TYR A 88 13.80 -26.35 -4.23
C TYR A 88 12.52 -26.31 -3.39
N LEU A 89 11.81 -25.20 -3.54
CA LEU A 89 10.47 -24.99 -3.04
C LEU A 89 9.55 -24.73 -4.23
N ILE A 90 8.34 -25.29 -4.22
CA ILE A 90 7.35 -25.06 -5.29
C ILE A 90 6.00 -24.66 -4.69
N THR A 91 5.28 -23.79 -5.36
CA THR A 91 3.86 -23.52 -5.07
C THR A 91 3.12 -23.16 -6.36
N ALA A 92 1.81 -23.01 -6.27
CA ALA A 92 0.99 -22.54 -7.38
C ALA A 92 0.00 -21.46 -6.91
N ALA A 93 -0.39 -20.59 -7.82
CA ALA A 93 -1.43 -19.60 -7.59
C ALA A 93 -2.40 -19.58 -8.79
N GLU A 94 -3.68 -19.43 -8.49
CA GLU A 94 -4.73 -19.20 -9.48
C GLU A 94 -5.81 -18.31 -8.87
N THR A 95 -6.49 -17.52 -9.69
CA THR A 95 -7.52 -16.58 -9.25
C THR A 95 -8.66 -17.33 -8.56
N GLY A 96 -9.08 -16.84 -7.39
CA GLY A 96 -10.14 -17.44 -6.59
C GLY A 96 -9.70 -18.60 -5.70
N PHE A 97 -8.41 -18.87 -5.60
CA PHE A 97 -7.83 -19.88 -4.71
C PHE A 97 -6.80 -19.28 -3.76
N LEU A 98 -6.71 -19.86 -2.56
CA LEU A 98 -5.65 -19.55 -1.60
C LEU A 98 -4.32 -20.11 -2.11
N THR A 99 -3.25 -19.32 -1.97
CA THR A 99 -1.89 -19.79 -2.26
C THR A 99 -1.46 -20.75 -1.14
N PRO A 100 -1.15 -22.03 -1.44
CA PRO A 100 -0.75 -22.99 -0.43
C PRO A 100 0.69 -22.74 0.03
N PRO A 101 1.08 -23.28 1.20
CA PRO A 101 2.47 -23.30 1.63
C PRO A 101 3.39 -23.91 0.56
N ARG A 102 4.62 -23.42 0.49
CA ARG A 102 5.60 -23.94 -0.46
C ARG A 102 5.98 -25.37 -0.10
N ILE A 103 5.95 -26.26 -1.08
CA ILE A 103 6.29 -27.68 -0.94
C ILE A 103 7.79 -27.85 -1.23
N PRO A 104 8.58 -28.43 -0.31
CA PRO A 104 9.96 -28.76 -0.58
C PRO A 104 10.07 -29.96 -1.53
N LEU A 105 10.99 -29.89 -2.50
CA LEU A 105 11.32 -31.00 -3.38
C LEU A 105 12.82 -31.02 -3.67
N SER A 106 13.33 -32.21 -4.02
CA SER A 106 14.69 -32.39 -4.51
C SER A 106 14.66 -32.77 -5.98
N VAL A 107 15.41 -32.05 -6.78
CA VAL A 107 15.62 -32.36 -8.20
C VAL A 107 16.87 -33.19 -8.32
N THR A 108 16.74 -34.37 -8.91
CA THR A 108 17.84 -35.32 -9.15
C THR A 108 18.11 -35.45 -10.65
N GLN A 109 19.33 -35.85 -11.00
CA GLN A 109 19.77 -35.86 -12.39
C GLN A 109 18.97 -36.88 -13.22
N GLY A 110 18.43 -36.43 -14.35
CA GLY A 110 17.82 -37.31 -15.36
C GLY A 110 16.53 -38.03 -14.92
N GLN A 111 15.97 -37.69 -13.75
CA GLN A 111 14.72 -38.25 -13.25
C GLN A 111 13.66 -37.13 -13.12
N PRO A 112 12.40 -37.40 -13.49
CA PRO A 112 11.32 -36.46 -13.25
C PRO A 112 10.93 -36.46 -11.77
N THR A 113 11.08 -35.31 -11.11
CA THR A 113 10.51 -35.08 -9.78
C THR A 113 9.02 -34.82 -9.91
N GLN A 114 8.20 -35.73 -9.38
CA GLN A 114 6.73 -35.59 -9.39
C GLN A 114 6.25 -34.83 -8.15
N VAL A 115 5.29 -33.91 -8.34
CA VAL A 115 4.65 -33.21 -7.23
C VAL A 115 3.19 -32.91 -7.54
N THR A 116 2.33 -33.02 -6.52
CA THR A 116 0.94 -32.56 -6.61
C THR A 116 0.76 -31.38 -5.68
N ILE A 117 0.27 -30.26 -6.21
CA ILE A 117 -0.02 -29.05 -5.46
C ILE A 117 -1.53 -28.98 -5.29
N THR A 118 -1.99 -28.92 -4.04
CA THR A 118 -3.43 -28.83 -3.74
C THR A 118 -3.81 -27.38 -3.44
N LEU A 119 -4.73 -26.82 -4.21
CA LEU A 119 -5.33 -25.51 -3.95
C LEU A 119 -6.62 -25.64 -3.14
N GLN A 120 -6.90 -24.61 -2.35
CA GLN A 120 -8.17 -24.43 -1.64
C GLN A 120 -8.90 -23.23 -2.22
N VAL A 121 -10.22 -23.33 -2.39
CA VAL A 121 -11.04 -22.18 -2.82
C VAL A 121 -10.89 -21.08 -1.77
N ASP A 122 -10.63 -19.86 -2.23
CA ASP A 122 -10.64 -18.70 -1.35
C ASP A 122 -12.10 -18.34 -1.01
N PRO A 123 -12.52 -18.41 0.27
CA PRO A 123 -13.88 -18.02 0.65
C PRO A 123 -14.21 -16.56 0.29
N ALA A 124 -13.20 -15.70 0.16
CA ALA A 124 -13.34 -14.31 -0.25
C ALA A 124 -13.31 -14.11 -1.78
N ALA A 125 -13.15 -15.18 -2.58
CA ALA A 125 -13.11 -15.10 -4.05
C ALA A 125 -14.36 -14.46 -4.69
N THR A 126 -15.49 -14.46 -3.97
CA THR A 126 -16.78 -13.90 -4.40
C THR A 126 -17.11 -12.57 -3.73
N THR A 127 -16.16 -12.00 -3.00
CA THR A 127 -16.32 -10.72 -2.30
C THR A 127 -15.54 -9.61 -3.01
N GLY A 128 -16.08 -8.40 -2.96
CA GLY A 128 -15.51 -7.24 -3.63
C GLY A 128 -14.71 -6.36 -2.69
N ALA A 129 -14.32 -5.20 -3.20
CA ALA A 129 -13.62 -4.19 -2.43
C ALA A 129 -14.05 -2.77 -2.83
N VAL A 130 -13.96 -1.86 -1.86
CA VAL A 130 -14.11 -0.43 -2.05
C VAL A 130 -12.79 0.23 -1.69
N PHE A 131 -12.30 1.11 -2.55
CA PHE A 131 -11.06 1.85 -2.31
C PHE A 131 -11.24 3.30 -2.74
N GLY A 132 -10.38 4.19 -2.29
CA GLY A 132 -10.47 5.58 -2.70
C GLY A 132 -9.37 6.43 -2.11
N ILE A 133 -9.40 7.71 -2.47
CA ILE A 133 -8.51 8.73 -1.94
C ILE A 133 -9.34 9.85 -1.31
N VAL A 134 -8.97 10.22 -0.09
CA VAL A 134 -9.49 11.40 0.60
C VAL A 134 -8.62 12.61 0.21
N ARG A 135 -9.25 13.65 -0.34
CA ARG A 135 -8.56 14.88 -0.78
C ARG A 135 -9.20 16.12 -0.18
N ASN A 136 -8.41 17.19 -0.07
CA ASN A 136 -8.90 18.51 0.25
C ASN A 136 -9.58 19.10 -0.99
N ALA A 137 -10.85 19.48 -0.86
CA ALA A 137 -11.68 19.96 -1.96
C ALA A 137 -11.16 21.25 -2.63
N THR A 138 -10.35 22.05 -1.91
CA THR A 138 -9.86 23.35 -2.38
C THR A 138 -8.58 23.22 -3.21
N ASN A 139 -7.64 22.38 -2.78
CA ASN A 139 -6.30 22.31 -3.37
C ASN A 139 -5.93 20.91 -3.91
N ASN A 140 -6.87 19.96 -3.86
CA ASN A 140 -6.73 18.59 -4.32
C ASN A 140 -5.58 17.80 -3.65
N GLN A 141 -5.04 18.28 -2.53
CA GLN A 141 -3.99 17.60 -1.78
C GLN A 141 -4.57 16.41 -1.01
N PRO A 142 -3.81 15.31 -0.87
CA PRO A 142 -4.26 14.15 -0.09
C PRO A 142 -4.43 14.52 1.39
N VAL A 143 -5.46 13.96 2.02
CA VAL A 143 -5.74 14.14 3.44
C VAL A 143 -5.36 12.87 4.18
N ASN A 144 -4.27 12.94 4.94
CA ASN A 144 -3.78 11.88 5.81
C ASN A 144 -4.62 11.80 7.10
N ASN A 145 -4.68 10.63 7.71
CA ASN A 145 -5.28 10.38 9.02
C ASN A 145 -6.78 10.69 9.11
N ALA A 146 -7.49 10.72 7.97
CA ALA A 146 -8.94 10.78 7.99
C ALA A 146 -9.50 9.43 8.42
N ALA A 147 -10.43 9.42 9.37
CA ALA A 147 -11.21 8.24 9.71
C ALA A 147 -12.29 8.04 8.65
N ILE A 148 -12.28 6.89 7.98
CA ILE A 148 -13.26 6.51 6.96
C ILE A 148 -14.13 5.40 7.52
N ASN A 149 -15.42 5.67 7.66
CA ASN A 149 -16.44 4.72 8.08
C ASN A 149 -17.15 4.18 6.83
N LEU A 150 -17.16 2.86 6.65
CA LEU A 150 -17.92 2.19 5.59
C LEU A 150 -19.30 1.79 6.11
N PHE A 151 -20.34 2.24 5.42
CA PHE A 151 -21.72 1.85 5.70
C PHE A 151 -22.26 0.97 4.60
N ARG A 152 -22.97 -0.10 4.99
CA ARG A 152 -23.84 -0.87 4.12
C ARG A 152 -25.24 -0.30 4.16
N VAL A 153 -25.87 -0.19 3.00
CA VAL A 153 -27.24 0.31 2.83
C VAL A 153 -28.18 -0.88 2.68
N ASP A 154 -29.12 -1.04 3.61
CA ASP A 154 -30.18 -2.04 3.58
C ASP A 154 -31.54 -1.32 3.70
N GLY A 155 -32.11 -0.94 2.55
CA GLY A 155 -33.33 -0.14 2.49
C GLY A 155 -33.12 1.26 3.07
N ALA A 156 -33.82 1.57 4.16
CA ALA A 156 -33.68 2.84 4.89
C ALA A 156 -32.63 2.78 6.03
N THR A 157 -32.03 1.62 6.28
CA THR A 157 -31.07 1.42 7.39
C THR A 157 -29.65 1.44 6.85
N ASN A 158 -28.78 2.20 7.51
CA ASN A 158 -27.35 2.23 7.24
C ASN A 158 -26.60 1.55 8.40
N THR A 159 -25.90 0.45 8.10
CA THR A 159 -25.14 -0.31 9.10
C THR A 159 -23.65 -0.02 8.93
N LEU A 160 -22.97 0.41 10.00
CA LEU A 160 -21.51 0.56 10.01
C LEU A 160 -20.85 -0.83 9.93
N ILE A 161 -20.03 -1.04 8.90
CA ILE A 161 -19.35 -2.31 8.65
C ILE A 161 -17.88 -2.26 9.08
N GLY A 162 -17.27 -1.09 9.04
CA GLY A 162 -15.89 -0.93 9.49
C GLY A 162 -15.39 0.50 9.42
N THR A 163 -14.26 0.70 10.07
CA THR A 163 -13.53 1.98 10.08
C THR A 163 -12.08 1.73 9.72
N VAL A 164 -11.55 2.51 8.78
CA VAL A 164 -10.12 2.55 8.44
C VAL A 164 -9.62 3.98 8.49
N VAL A 165 -8.31 4.17 8.36
CA VAL A 165 -7.68 5.49 8.35
C VAL A 165 -6.93 5.69 7.03
N SER A 166 -7.04 6.87 6.43
CA SER A 166 -6.29 7.19 5.21
C SER A 166 -4.80 7.30 5.50
N ASN A 167 -3.98 6.82 4.58
CA ASN A 167 -2.52 6.92 4.69
C ASN A 167 -2.00 8.32 4.28
N SER A 168 -0.67 8.50 4.25
CA SER A 168 -0.02 9.77 3.86
C SER A 168 -0.31 10.24 2.44
N THR A 169 -0.78 9.36 1.56
CA THR A 169 -1.23 9.69 0.20
C THR A 169 -2.76 9.77 0.09
N GLY A 170 -3.46 9.79 1.22
CA GLY A 170 -4.92 9.89 1.32
C GLY A 170 -5.68 8.61 0.97
N GLN A 171 -4.98 7.52 0.67
CA GLN A 171 -5.59 6.27 0.20
C GLN A 171 -6.19 5.46 1.35
N TYR A 172 -7.27 4.74 1.04
CA TYR A 172 -7.87 3.76 1.93
C TYR A 172 -8.46 2.58 1.14
N LEU A 173 -8.70 1.45 1.83
CA LEU A 173 -9.23 0.22 1.25
C LEU A 173 -10.11 -0.52 2.26
N PHE A 174 -11.26 -0.98 1.79
CA PHE A 174 -12.10 -2.01 2.43
C PHE A 174 -12.18 -3.20 1.49
N ALA A 175 -11.67 -4.35 1.94
CA ALA A 175 -11.71 -5.60 1.18
C ALA A 175 -12.71 -6.58 1.80
N ASN A 176 -12.94 -7.70 1.10
CA ASN A 176 -13.81 -8.79 1.54
C ASN A 176 -15.26 -8.37 1.76
N LEU A 177 -15.78 -7.48 0.90
CA LEU A 177 -17.14 -6.96 0.99
C LEU A 177 -18.13 -7.89 0.28
N PRO A 178 -19.16 -8.41 0.95
CA PRO A 178 -20.26 -9.10 0.29
C PRO A 178 -20.95 -8.23 -0.77
N SER A 179 -21.73 -8.85 -1.65
CA SER A 179 -22.55 -8.09 -2.61
C SER A 179 -23.63 -7.29 -1.88
N ALA A 180 -23.52 -5.97 -1.92
CA ALA A 180 -24.47 -5.02 -1.35
C ALA A 180 -24.20 -3.59 -1.87
N THR A 181 -25.03 -2.64 -1.48
CA THR A 181 -24.78 -1.21 -1.70
C THR A 181 -24.04 -0.63 -0.50
N TYR A 182 -22.98 0.12 -0.78
CA TYR A 182 -22.12 0.74 0.24
C TYR A 182 -21.91 2.23 -0.03
N PHE A 183 -21.68 3.00 1.02
CA PHE A 183 -21.08 4.33 0.92
C PHE A 183 -20.07 4.51 2.05
N VAL A 184 -19.19 5.50 1.91
CA VAL A 184 -18.21 5.85 2.93
C VAL A 184 -18.45 7.24 3.46
N GLN A 185 -18.14 7.47 4.73
CA GLN A 185 -18.09 8.79 5.36
C GLN A 185 -16.67 9.02 5.89
N ALA A 186 -16.05 10.13 5.53
CA ALA A 186 -14.73 10.52 6.04
C ALA A 186 -14.84 11.71 7.00
N THR A 187 -14.09 11.63 8.10
CA THR A 187 -13.97 12.70 9.11
C THR A 187 -12.50 12.86 9.51
N VAL A 188 -12.04 14.10 9.65
CA VAL A 188 -10.71 14.43 10.18
C VAL A 188 -10.77 15.81 10.82
N LEU A 189 -9.96 16.04 11.85
CA LEU A 189 -9.86 17.35 12.48
C LEU A 189 -9.44 18.43 11.47
N GLY A 190 -10.06 19.61 11.55
CA GLY A 190 -9.83 20.73 10.63
C GLY A 190 -10.66 20.69 9.34
N TYR A 191 -11.49 19.66 9.15
CA TYR A 191 -12.34 19.49 7.97
C TYR A 191 -13.78 19.17 8.36
N LEU A 192 -14.73 19.62 7.54
CA LEU A 192 -16.11 19.19 7.62
C LEU A 192 -16.20 17.73 7.16
N SER A 193 -16.92 16.89 7.91
CA SER A 193 -17.18 15.51 7.49
C SER A 193 -17.95 15.49 6.17
N ASN A 194 -17.61 14.55 5.28
CA ASN A 194 -18.33 14.35 4.03
C ASN A 194 -18.54 12.85 3.78
N GLN A 195 -19.48 12.52 2.89
CA GLN A 195 -19.77 11.14 2.48
C GLN A 195 -19.77 11.00 0.95
N SER A 196 -19.46 9.81 0.46
CA SER A 196 -19.55 9.50 -0.97
C SER A 196 -21.00 9.28 -1.41
N ALA A 197 -21.22 9.27 -2.72
CA ALA A 197 -22.40 8.62 -3.28
C ALA A 197 -22.36 7.10 -2.99
N PRO A 198 -23.51 6.43 -2.87
CA PRO A 198 -23.56 4.99 -2.71
C PRO A 198 -23.16 4.26 -4.01
N VAL A 199 -22.50 3.10 -3.87
CA VAL A 199 -22.13 2.20 -4.96
C VAL A 199 -22.56 0.77 -4.66
N THR A 200 -23.05 0.07 -5.66
CA THR A 200 -23.39 -1.36 -5.54
C THR A 200 -22.20 -2.21 -5.96
N ILE A 201 -21.74 -3.07 -5.06
CA ILE A 201 -20.74 -4.10 -5.34
C ILE A 201 -21.46 -5.42 -5.63
N THR A 202 -21.08 -6.10 -6.72
CA THR A 202 -21.55 -7.46 -7.03
C THR A 202 -20.38 -8.42 -7.22
N GLY A 203 -20.45 -9.58 -6.58
CA GLY A 203 -19.37 -10.58 -6.58
C GLY A 203 -18.02 -9.98 -6.17
N ASN A 204 -17.01 -10.21 -6.99
CA ASN A 204 -15.62 -9.79 -6.79
C ASN A 204 -15.28 -8.43 -7.42
N GLN A 205 -16.27 -7.55 -7.59
CA GLN A 205 -16.06 -6.23 -8.15
C GLN A 205 -15.28 -5.30 -7.20
N PHE A 206 -14.49 -4.41 -7.81
CA PHE A 206 -13.80 -3.33 -7.12
C PHE A 206 -14.39 -1.99 -7.54
N ALA A 207 -14.71 -1.12 -6.59
CA ALA A 207 -15.24 0.22 -6.88
C ALA A 207 -14.44 1.34 -6.21
N PRO A 208 -14.10 2.40 -6.97
CA PRO A 208 -13.53 3.61 -6.40
C PRO A 208 -14.61 4.47 -5.73
N LEU A 209 -14.34 4.99 -4.53
CA LEU A 209 -15.18 5.95 -3.79
C LEU A 209 -14.35 7.13 -3.28
N ASP A 210 -13.81 7.96 -4.17
CA ASP A 210 -13.07 9.15 -3.72
C ASP A 210 -13.95 10.11 -2.89
N ILE A 211 -13.35 10.72 -1.86
CA ILE A 211 -14.02 11.71 -1.00
C ILE A 211 -13.22 13.02 -1.03
N ASN A 212 -13.92 14.12 -1.26
CA ASN A 212 -13.39 15.46 -1.08
C ASN A 212 -13.90 16.04 0.24
N LEU A 213 -12.98 16.45 1.11
CA LEU A 213 -13.28 17.13 2.37
C LEU A 213 -13.03 18.63 2.21
N THR A 214 -13.97 19.43 2.69
CA THR A 214 -13.83 20.89 2.75
C THR A 214 -13.26 21.25 4.11
N VAL A 215 -12.30 22.17 4.14
CA VAL A 215 -11.76 22.73 5.40
C VAL A 215 -12.90 23.31 6.22
N ASP A 216 -12.96 22.96 7.50
CA ASP A 216 -13.93 23.56 8.42
C ASP A 216 -13.42 24.94 8.83
N PRO A 217 -14.10 26.04 8.43
CA PRO A 217 -13.67 27.40 8.75
C PRO A 217 -13.65 27.66 10.27
N ASN A 218 -14.37 26.88 11.06
CA ASN A 218 -14.45 27.01 12.52
C ASN A 218 -13.45 26.09 13.24
N ALA A 219 -12.97 25.02 12.61
CA ALA A 219 -11.98 24.11 13.20
C ALA A 219 -10.53 24.47 12.86
N ASN A 220 -10.32 25.40 11.92
CA ASN A 220 -9.01 25.98 11.60
C ASN A 220 -8.69 27.22 12.45
N THR A 221 -9.17 27.25 13.69
CA THR A 221 -8.86 28.32 14.61
C THR A 221 -7.81 27.90 15.63
N GLY A 222 -6.73 28.67 15.70
CA GLY A 222 -5.74 28.58 16.75
C GLY A 222 -6.23 29.20 18.07
N THR A 223 -5.51 28.91 19.14
CA THR A 223 -5.64 29.62 20.41
C THR A 223 -4.33 30.29 20.77
N LEU A 224 -4.39 31.39 21.51
CA LEU A 224 -3.22 32.09 22.05
C LEU A 224 -3.45 32.36 23.52
N SER A 225 -2.55 31.88 24.38
CA SER A 225 -2.61 32.14 25.81
C SER A 225 -1.26 32.60 26.34
N GLY A 226 -1.29 33.25 27.50
CA GLY A 226 -0.09 33.69 28.20
C GLY A 226 -0.40 34.14 29.61
N ILE A 227 0.66 34.40 30.38
CA ILE A 227 0.57 34.93 31.74
C ILE A 227 1.29 36.29 31.75
N ILE A 228 0.62 37.31 32.28
CA ILE A 228 1.21 38.64 32.49
C ILE A 228 1.68 38.73 33.93
N THR A 229 2.97 39.02 34.11
CA THR A 229 3.60 39.23 35.41
C THR A 229 4.22 40.62 35.50
N ASP A 230 4.31 41.14 36.72
CA ASP A 230 5.08 42.31 37.03
C ASP A 230 6.58 41.97 36.95
N GLN A 231 7.35 42.80 36.23
CA GLN A 231 8.75 42.50 35.93
C GLN A 231 9.65 42.55 37.18
N ALA A 232 9.34 43.40 38.16
CA ALA A 232 10.17 43.58 39.35
C ALA A 232 9.94 42.47 40.39
N THR A 233 8.69 42.03 40.54
CA THR A 233 8.26 41.12 41.60
C THR A 233 7.99 39.70 41.11
N GLY A 234 7.80 39.51 39.80
CA GLY A 234 7.34 38.24 39.22
C GLY A 234 5.89 37.90 39.55
N SER A 235 5.16 38.77 40.25
CA SER A 235 3.78 38.53 40.67
C SER A 235 2.82 38.62 39.47
N PRO A 236 1.76 37.80 39.41
CA PRO A 236 0.78 37.89 38.35
C PRO A 236 0.03 39.22 38.38
N VAL A 237 -0.16 39.83 37.21
CA VAL A 237 -0.94 41.06 37.07
C VAL A 237 -2.38 40.69 36.72
N SER A 238 -3.29 40.86 37.68
CA SER A 238 -4.73 40.63 37.47
C SER A 238 -5.41 41.85 36.84
N GLY A 239 -6.40 41.62 35.98
CA GLY A 239 -7.18 42.69 35.36
C GLY A 239 -6.43 43.49 34.28
N ALA A 240 -5.25 43.05 33.84
CA ALA A 240 -4.53 43.68 32.75
C ALA A 240 -5.35 43.54 31.46
N LEU A 241 -5.58 44.66 30.77
CA LEU A 241 -6.18 44.69 29.44
C LEU A 241 -5.18 44.15 28.43
N VAL A 242 -5.56 43.09 27.71
CA VAL A 242 -4.75 42.42 26.70
C VAL A 242 -5.42 42.57 25.35
N ALA A 243 -4.75 43.21 24.40
CA ALA A 243 -5.22 43.38 23.03
C ALA A 243 -4.40 42.52 22.06
N LEU A 244 -5.11 41.76 21.22
CA LEU A 244 -4.54 40.99 20.13
C LEU A 244 -4.64 41.79 18.83
N TYR A 245 -3.50 41.94 18.15
CA TYR A 245 -3.39 42.64 16.87
C TYR A 245 -3.11 41.63 15.76
N ALA A 246 -3.84 41.69 14.65
CA ALA A 246 -3.46 41.03 13.41
C ALA A 246 -2.47 41.91 12.64
N LEU A 247 -1.44 41.30 12.03
CA LEU A 247 -0.41 41.96 11.24
C LEU A 247 -0.58 41.62 9.76
N ASN A 248 -0.97 42.60 8.96
CA ASN A 248 -1.11 42.47 7.52
C ASN A 248 -0.30 43.56 6.82
N GLY A 249 0.77 43.19 6.10
CA GLY A 249 1.61 44.15 5.36
C GLY A 249 2.27 45.22 6.24
N GLY A 250 2.57 44.90 7.51
CA GLY A 250 3.13 45.83 8.49
C GLY A 250 2.11 46.70 9.23
N VAL A 251 0.83 46.61 8.89
CA VAL A 251 -0.25 47.29 9.61
C VAL A 251 -0.78 46.40 10.74
N GLU A 252 -0.93 46.98 11.93
CA GLU A 252 -1.48 46.33 13.11
C GLU A 252 -2.93 46.75 13.35
N THR A 253 -3.85 45.79 13.36
CA THR A 253 -5.28 46.03 13.63
C THR A 253 -5.71 45.21 14.84
N ILE A 254 -6.35 45.84 15.83
CA ILE A 254 -6.93 45.11 16.98
C ILE A 254 -8.04 44.21 16.48
N VAL A 255 -7.98 42.93 16.83
CA VAL A 255 -8.99 41.92 16.47
C VAL A 255 -9.75 41.39 17.69
N GLN A 256 -9.13 41.34 18.86
CA GLN A 256 -9.76 40.91 20.12
C GLN A 256 -9.13 41.64 21.32
N ILE A 257 -9.91 41.82 22.39
CA ILE A 257 -9.46 42.32 23.69
C ILE A 257 -9.99 41.40 24.78
N THR A 258 -9.15 41.09 25.77
CA THR A 258 -9.53 40.33 26.97
C THR A 258 -8.86 40.93 28.21
N GLN A 259 -9.15 40.38 29.39
CA GLN A 259 -8.48 40.73 30.64
C GLN A 259 -7.84 39.50 31.27
N THR A 260 -6.72 39.71 31.97
CA THR A 260 -6.10 38.64 32.76
C THR A 260 -6.92 38.31 34.00
N ASN A 261 -6.97 37.02 34.36
CA ASN A 261 -7.59 36.59 35.61
C ASN A 261 -6.68 36.85 36.84
N ALA A 262 -7.07 36.38 38.02
CA ALA A 262 -6.29 36.54 39.27
C ALA A 262 -4.87 35.93 39.22
N ALA A 263 -4.65 34.93 38.35
CA ALA A 263 -3.35 34.31 38.12
C ALA A 263 -2.56 34.97 36.98
N GLY A 264 -3.02 36.10 36.45
CA GLY A 264 -2.38 36.80 35.34
C GLY A 264 -2.59 36.12 33.97
N LEU A 265 -3.39 35.04 33.91
CA LEU A 265 -3.63 34.27 32.69
C LEU A 265 -4.63 34.99 31.76
N TYR A 266 -4.32 35.03 30.47
CA TYR A 266 -5.23 35.41 29.39
C TYR A 266 -5.30 34.32 28.31
N LEU A 267 -6.41 34.30 27.56
CA LEU A 267 -6.66 33.37 26.45
C LEU A 267 -7.45 34.07 25.34
N PHE A 268 -7.03 33.86 24.10
CA PHE A 268 -7.76 34.15 22.88
C PHE A 268 -8.06 32.83 22.16
N GLY A 269 -9.32 32.65 21.76
CA GLY A 269 -9.76 31.54 20.92
C GLY A 269 -10.19 32.04 19.54
N ASP A 270 -10.53 31.10 18.66
CA ASP A 270 -11.08 31.37 17.34
C ASP A 270 -10.16 32.17 16.39
N LEU A 271 -8.84 31.95 16.49
CA LEU A 271 -7.84 32.68 15.70
C LEU A 271 -7.59 32.02 14.34
N GLN A 272 -8.01 32.67 13.25
CA GLN A 272 -7.67 32.21 11.90
C GLN A 272 -6.14 32.18 11.67
N PRO A 273 -5.63 31.41 10.69
CA PRO A 273 -4.21 31.42 10.36
C PRO A 273 -3.73 32.83 9.98
N GLY A 274 -2.68 33.32 10.63
CA GLY A 274 -2.18 34.68 10.40
C GLY A 274 -0.99 35.02 11.30
N THR A 275 -0.44 36.22 11.11
CA THR A 275 0.59 36.77 12.00
C THR A 275 -0.08 37.69 13.01
N TYR A 276 0.22 37.50 14.29
CA TYR A 276 -0.38 38.25 15.38
C TYR A 276 0.66 38.85 16.32
N ARG A 277 0.28 39.91 17.05
CA ARG A 277 1.04 40.50 18.15
C ARG A 277 0.11 40.76 19.33
N VAL A 278 0.57 40.46 20.53
CA VAL A 278 -0.12 40.82 21.77
C VAL A 278 0.47 42.08 22.34
N LYS A 279 -0.36 43.00 22.81
CA LYS A 279 0.05 44.10 23.68
C LYS A 279 -0.86 44.13 24.89
N ALA A 280 -0.32 44.51 26.03
CA ALA A 280 -1.10 44.59 27.25
C ALA A 280 -0.77 45.85 28.04
N THR A 281 -1.74 46.31 28.82
CA THR A 281 -1.57 47.42 29.77
C THR A 281 -2.44 47.16 31.00
N ALA A 282 -2.02 47.66 32.15
CA ALA A 282 -2.87 47.78 33.33
C ALA A 282 -3.07 49.28 33.62
N GLN A 283 -4.29 49.68 33.95
CA GLN A 283 -4.65 51.06 34.26
C GLN A 283 -5.32 51.08 35.64
N ILE A 284 -5.14 52.19 36.36
CA ILE A 284 -5.77 52.43 37.65
C ILE A 284 -6.61 53.71 37.48
N GLU A 285 -7.88 53.67 37.86
CA GLU A 285 -8.67 54.89 38.02
C GLU A 285 -8.20 55.61 39.29
N VAL A 286 -7.81 56.87 39.14
CA VAL A 286 -7.32 57.74 40.22
C VAL A 286 -8.40 58.76 40.57
#